data_AF-A0A1M7C9A5-F1
#
_entry.id   AF-A0A1M7C9A5-F1
#
_cell.length_a   1.000
_cell.length_b   1.000
_cell.length_c   1.000
_cell.angle_alpha   90.00
_cell.angle_beta   90.00
_cell.angle_gamma   90.00
#
_symmetry.space_group_name_H-M   'P 1'
#
loop_
_entity.id
_entity.type
_entity.pdbx_description
1 polymer ?
#
loop_
_entity_poly.entity_id
_entity_poly.type
_entity_poly.pdbx_seq_one_letter_code
_entity_poly.pdbx_strand_id
1 'polypeptide(L)'
;MKMNYAEWVCPECKTKNRETCNMWMYGSPIRECKACRSEYLDRRWREVAIDGFDPRSKNAKFYAKGAALLLSMAIICGVLLQTSLVHGNNSTKLTLACILCSLFGVVSGFIALRIKLGFAAKDNDKFMAESKARLGDPKYVEKLRKFGYKI
;
A
#
# COMPACT_ATOMS: atom_id res chain seq x y z
N MET A 1 7.79 -10.25 2.43
CA MET A 1 6.97 -9.02 2.50
C MET A 1 7.93 -7.85 2.29
N LYS A 2 7.83 -7.10 1.18
CA LYS A 2 8.72 -5.93 0.98
C LYS A 2 8.40 -4.92 2.09
N MET A 3 9.40 -4.63 2.92
CA MET A 3 9.28 -3.66 4.00
C MET A 3 9.40 -2.27 3.39
N ASN A 4 8.30 -1.52 3.39
CA ASN A 4 8.35 -0.09 3.11
C ASN A 4 8.93 0.62 4.34
N TYR A 5 9.38 1.85 4.16
CA TYR A 5 9.82 2.69 5.27
C TYR A 5 8.90 3.89 5.34
N ALA A 6 8.41 4.19 6.53
CA ALA A 6 7.84 5.49 6.82
C ALA A 6 8.97 6.38 7.34
N GLU A 7 9.04 7.61 6.84
CA GLU A 7 9.86 8.66 7.41
C GLU A 7 8.96 9.77 7.94
N TRP A 8 9.36 10.38 9.04
CA TRP A 8 8.66 11.51 9.63
C TRP A 8 9.55 12.32 10.55
N VAL A 9 9.08 13.53 10.85
CA VAL A 9 9.77 14.47 11.73
C VAL A 9 9.09 14.44 13.09
N CYS A 10 9.88 14.25 14.15
CA CYS A 10 9.34 14.31 15.51
C CYS A 10 8.77 15.73 15.78
N PRO A 11 7.54 15.86 16.30
CA PRO A 11 6.96 17.16 16.60
C PRO A 11 7.74 17.90 17.70
N GLU A 12 8.32 17.17 18.66
CA GLU A 12 9.07 17.71 19.80
C GLU A 12 10.49 18.14 19.43
N CYS A 13 11.36 17.19 19.04
CA CYS A 13 12.80 17.45 18.84
C CYS A 13 13.20 17.71 17.39
N LYS A 14 12.24 17.70 16.45
CA LYS A 14 12.45 17.90 15.00
C LYS A 14 13.41 16.91 14.32
N THR A 15 13.87 15.87 15.01
CA THR A 15 14.70 14.82 14.41
C THR A 15 13.87 13.97 13.44
N LYS A 16 14.49 13.59 12.32
CA LYS A 16 13.91 12.64 11.37
C LYS A 16 13.97 11.23 11.95
N ASN A 17 12.82 10.57 12.00
CA ASN A 17 12.67 9.18 12.36
C ASN A 17 12.34 8.34 11.13
N ARG A 18 12.73 7.08 11.19
CA ARG A 18 12.47 6.08 10.16
C ARG A 18 12.15 4.75 10.81
N GLU A 19 11.05 4.12 10.41
CA GLU A 19 10.77 2.74 10.75
C GLU A 19 10.12 1.97 9.61
N THR A 20 10.15 0.66 9.74
CA THR A 20 9.65 -0.27 8.75
C THR A 20 8.14 -0.40 8.90
N CYS A 21 7.42 -0.27 7.79
CA CYS A 21 5.98 -0.28 7.78
C CYS A 21 5.43 -1.21 6.69
N ASN A 22 4.22 -1.69 6.91
CA ASN A 22 3.43 -2.28 5.84
C ASN A 22 2.91 -1.18 4.91
N MET A 23 2.51 -1.56 3.70
CA MET A 23 2.05 -0.63 2.67
C MET A 23 0.91 0.29 3.08
N TRP A 24 0.11 -0.10 4.08
CA TRP A 24 -1.08 0.62 4.51
C TRP A 24 -0.94 1.32 5.87
N MET A 25 0.25 1.22 6.48
CA MET A 25 0.57 1.74 7.82
C MET A 25 -0.40 1.24 8.90
N TYR A 26 -0.83 -0.02 8.81
CA TYR A 26 -1.60 -0.67 9.88
C TYR A 26 -0.73 -0.92 11.11
N GLY A 27 -1.18 -0.51 12.29
CA GLY A 27 -0.42 -0.63 13.53
C GLY A 27 -0.78 0.48 14.53
N SER A 28 -0.01 0.56 15.62
CA SER A 28 -0.20 1.61 16.63
C SER A 28 0.09 3.00 16.06
N PRO A 29 -0.87 3.95 16.15
CA PRO A 29 -0.66 5.34 15.79
C PRO A 29 0.14 6.11 16.85
N ILE A 30 0.28 5.58 18.06
CA ILE A 30 1.23 6.12 19.04
C ILE A 30 2.63 5.67 18.60
N ARG A 31 3.47 6.64 18.25
CA ARG A 31 4.86 6.44 17.84
C ARG A 31 5.79 7.06 18.87
N GLU A 32 6.97 6.48 18.99
CA GLU A 32 8.04 6.97 19.86
C GLU A 32 9.19 7.53 19.01
N CYS A 33 9.71 8.71 19.37
CA CYS A 33 10.91 9.26 18.74
C CYS A 33 12.15 8.46 19.15
N LYS A 34 12.97 8.03 18.19
CA LYS A 34 14.23 7.32 18.48
C LYS A 34 15.30 8.21 19.12
N ALA A 35 15.19 9.53 18.94
CA ALA A 35 16.15 10.49 19.47
C ALA A 35 15.78 10.96 20.89
N CYS A 36 14.59 11.57 21.05
CA CYS A 36 14.17 12.14 22.34
C CYS A 36 13.23 11.25 23.16
N ARG A 37 12.86 10.06 22.65
CA ARG A 37 11.95 9.10 23.31
C ARG A 37 10.54 9.63 23.62
N SER A 38 10.16 10.79 23.09
CA SER A 38 8.80 11.30 23.27
C SER A 38 7.78 10.47 22.48
N GLU A 39 6.64 10.18 23.11
CA GLU A 39 5.47 9.57 22.48
C GLU A 39 4.60 10.66 21.84
N TYR A 40 4.10 10.40 20.63
CA TYR A 40 3.16 11.28 19.95
C TYR A 40 2.28 10.50 18.98
N LEU A 41 1.20 11.15 18.55
CA LEU A 41 0.24 10.57 17.61
C LEU A 41 0.66 10.83 16.16
N ASP A 42 0.89 9.77 15.41
CA ASP A 42 1.02 9.81 13.95
C ASP A 42 -0.26 9.27 13.31
N ARG A 43 -1.07 10.18 12.76
CA ARG A 43 -2.37 9.86 12.15
C ARG A 43 -2.28 9.14 10.81
N ARG A 44 -1.07 8.95 10.27
CA ARG A 44 -0.88 8.12 9.06
C ARG A 44 -1.03 6.64 9.38
N TRP A 45 -0.68 6.26 10.61
CA TRP A 45 -0.87 4.94 11.15
C TRP A 45 -2.32 4.76 11.63
N ARG A 46 -2.83 3.54 11.50
CA ARG A 46 -4.25 3.24 11.71
C ARG A 46 -4.43 1.96 12.50
N GLU A 47 -5.30 2.01 13.50
CA GLU A 47 -5.76 0.81 14.20
C GLU A 47 -6.91 0.16 13.42
N VAL A 48 -6.61 -0.92 12.71
CA VAL A 48 -7.57 -1.59 11.82
C VAL A 48 -8.82 -2.11 12.51
N ALA A 49 -8.80 -2.35 13.82
CA ALA A 49 -9.99 -2.71 14.58
C ALA A 49 -10.95 -1.54 14.84
N ILE A 50 -10.46 -0.29 14.76
CA ILE A 50 -11.26 0.94 14.89
C ILE A 50 -11.58 1.50 13.52
N ASP A 51 -10.56 1.77 12.69
CA ASP A 51 -10.72 2.47 11.41
C ASP A 51 -11.11 1.53 10.25
N GLY A 52 -11.01 0.21 10.47
CA GLY A 52 -11.11 -0.77 9.41
C GLY A 52 -9.89 -0.81 8.48
N PHE A 53 -10.03 -1.55 7.39
CA PHE A 53 -8.97 -1.69 6.38
C PHE A 53 -9.14 -0.66 5.26
N ASP A 54 -8.02 -0.20 4.68
CA ASP A 54 -8.03 0.67 3.49
C ASP A 54 -8.80 -0.02 2.35
N PRO A 55 -9.79 0.64 1.72
CA PRO A 55 -10.62 0.04 0.67
C PRO A 55 -9.81 -0.55 -0.48
N ARG A 56 -8.65 0.05 -0.80
CA ARG A 56 -7.76 -0.43 -1.86
C ARG A 56 -7.15 -1.78 -1.52
N SER A 57 -6.97 -2.11 -0.23
CA SER A 57 -6.45 -3.42 0.19
C SER A 57 -7.41 -4.59 -0.11
N LYS A 58 -8.69 -4.31 -0.38
CA LYS A 58 -9.74 -5.32 -0.61
C LYS A 58 -10.38 -5.25 -1.99
N ASN A 59 -10.09 -4.21 -2.79
CA ASN A 59 -10.81 -3.98 -4.05
C ASN A 59 -10.18 -4.73 -5.24
N ALA A 60 -10.38 -6.06 -5.29
CA ALA A 60 -9.89 -6.88 -6.40
C ALA A 60 -10.43 -6.44 -7.78
N LYS A 61 -11.69 -5.97 -7.83
CA LYS A 61 -12.34 -5.55 -9.07
C LYS A 61 -11.63 -4.35 -9.70
N PHE A 62 -11.22 -3.37 -8.90
CA PHE A 62 -10.48 -2.20 -9.37
C PHE A 62 -9.17 -2.62 -10.06
N TYR A 63 -8.36 -3.44 -9.39
CA TYR A 63 -7.08 -3.91 -9.95
C TYR A 63 -7.28 -4.84 -11.16
N ALA A 64 -8.32 -5.68 -11.18
CA ALA A 64 -8.63 -6.53 -12.32
C ALA A 64 -9.03 -5.71 -13.55
N LYS A 65 -9.85 -4.66 -13.39
CA LYS A 65 -10.21 -3.75 -14.48
C LYS A 65 -9.00 -2.99 -15.01
N GLY A 66 -8.14 -2.48 -14.11
CA GLY A 66 -6.90 -1.83 -14.48
C GLY A 66 -5.95 -2.76 -15.25
N ALA A 67 -5.82 -4.01 -14.80
CA ALA A 67 -5.04 -5.02 -15.49
C ALA A 67 -5.58 -5.30 -16.89
N ALA A 68 -6.89 -5.50 -17.03
CA ALA A 68 -7.52 -5.76 -18.33
C ALA A 68 -7.26 -4.61 -19.31
N LEU A 69 -7.45 -3.35 -18.89
CA LEU A 69 -7.24 -2.17 -19.72
C LEU A 69 -5.78 -2.02 -20.16
N LEU A 70 -4.83 -2.17 -19.21
CA LEU A 70 -3.40 -2.02 -19.50
C LEU A 70 -2.88 -3.15 -20.40
N LEU A 71 -3.34 -4.39 -20.19
CA LEU A 71 -2.97 -5.51 -21.04
C LEU A 71 -3.60 -5.40 -22.43
N SER A 72 -4.84 -4.93 -22.57
CA SER A 72 -5.43 -4.66 -23.89
C SER A 72 -4.66 -3.57 -24.64
N MET A 73 -4.24 -2.49 -23.95
CA MET A 73 -3.40 -1.45 -24.54
C MET A 73 -2.03 -2.00 -24.96
N ALA A 74 -1.41 -2.86 -24.15
CA ALA A 74 -0.15 -3.50 -24.50
C ALA A 74 -0.26 -4.33 -25.78
N ILE A 75 -1.34 -5.10 -25.94
CA ILE A 75 -1.61 -5.86 -27.17
C ILE A 75 -1.73 -4.92 -28.37
N ILE A 76 -2.50 -3.83 -28.24
CA ILE A 76 -2.65 -2.83 -29.32
C ILE A 76 -1.30 -2.21 -29.68
N CYS A 77 -0.50 -1.78 -28.70
CA CYS A 77 0.84 -1.26 -28.94
C CYS A 77 1.76 -2.30 -29.60
N GLY A 78 1.66 -3.57 -29.22
CA GLY A 78 2.41 -4.67 -29.82
C GLY A 78 2.06 -4.87 -31.30
N VAL A 79 0.78 -4.86 -31.66
CA VAL A 79 0.32 -4.95 -33.05
C VAL A 79 0.81 -3.75 -33.87
N LEU A 80 0.64 -2.53 -33.35
CA LEU A 80 1.11 -1.32 -34.03
C LEU A 80 2.64 -1.32 -34.21
N LEU A 81 3.39 -1.82 -33.23
CA LEU A 81 4.84 -1.92 -33.32
C LEU A 81 5.25 -2.92 -34.39
N GLN A 82 4.61 -4.09 -34.42
CA GLN A 82 4.85 -5.09 -35.46
C GLN A 82 4.57 -4.53 -36.86
N THR A 83 3.45 -3.82 -37.04
CA THR A 83 3.15 -3.18 -38.33
C THR A 83 4.19 -2.14 -38.71
N SER A 84 4.64 -1.32 -37.75
CA SER A 84 5.67 -0.30 -38.01
C SER A 84 6.99 -0.93 -38.46
N LEU A 85 7.40 -2.02 -37.78
CA LEU A 85 8.62 -2.76 -38.12
C LEU A 85 8.56 -3.37 -39.52
N VAL A 86 7.40 -3.91 -39.92
CA VAL A 86 7.20 -4.42 -41.30
C VAL A 86 7.34 -3.31 -42.35
N HIS A 87 6.97 -2.07 -42.02
CA HIS A 87 7.14 -0.90 -42.89
C HIS A 87 8.52 -0.21 -42.74
N GLY A 88 9.47 -0.85 -42.05
CA GLY A 88 10.84 -0.34 -41.90
C GLY A 88 10.99 0.80 -40.89
N ASN A 89 9.98 1.08 -40.06
CA ASN A 89 10.02 2.14 -39.05
C ASN A 89 10.00 1.56 -37.63
N ASN A 90 10.91 2.00 -36.76
CA ASN A 90 10.93 1.58 -35.36
C ASN A 90 10.63 2.76 -34.44
N SER A 91 9.46 2.73 -33.80
CA SER A 91 9.05 3.78 -32.86
C SER A 91 9.44 3.39 -31.43
N THR A 92 10.52 4.00 -30.93
CA THR A 92 10.96 3.85 -29.54
C THR A 92 9.87 4.21 -28.53
N LYS A 93 9.04 5.21 -28.85
CA LYS A 93 7.88 5.61 -28.04
C LYS A 93 6.86 4.48 -27.90
N LEU A 94 6.59 3.76 -29.00
CA LEU A 94 5.61 2.69 -29.03
C LEU A 94 6.13 1.43 -28.32
N THR A 95 7.41 1.13 -28.48
CA THR A 95 8.10 0.07 -27.72
C THR A 95 8.02 0.35 -26.22
N LEU A 96 8.34 1.58 -25.79
CA LEU A 96 8.28 1.97 -24.38
C LEU A 96 6.84 1.88 -23.84
N ALA A 97 5.85 2.35 -24.60
CA ALA A 97 4.44 2.26 -24.22
C ALA A 97 3.99 0.80 -24.03
N CYS A 98 4.38 -0.10 -24.96
CA CYS A 98 4.08 -1.52 -24.88
C CYS A 98 4.67 -2.17 -23.62
N ILE A 99 5.94 -1.89 -23.31
CA ILE A 99 6.63 -2.41 -22.12
C ILE A 99 5.96 -1.90 -20.84
N LEU A 100 5.73 -0.59 -20.73
CA LEU A 100 5.13 0.00 -19.53
C LEU A 100 3.70 -0.53 -19.30
N CYS A 101 2.85 -0.57 -20.33
CA CYS A 101 1.50 -1.09 -20.21
C CYS A 101 1.49 -2.57 -19.81
N SER A 102 2.39 -3.38 -20.39
CA SER A 102 2.55 -4.79 -20.02
C SER A 102 2.94 -4.94 -18.55
N LEU A 103 3.97 -4.21 -18.12
CA LEU A 103 4.50 -4.31 -16.76
C LEU A 103 3.46 -3.88 -15.71
N PHE A 104 2.82 -2.73 -15.89
CA PHE A 104 1.78 -2.27 -14.95
C PHE A 104 0.52 -3.13 -15.00
N GLY A 105 0.18 -3.67 -16.18
CA GLY A 105 -0.94 -4.61 -16.35
C GLY A 105 -0.73 -5.92 -15.58
N VAL A 106 0.45 -6.52 -15.71
CA VAL A 106 0.84 -7.74 -14.97
C VAL A 106 0.85 -7.50 -13.46
N VAL A 107 1.45 -6.40 -12.99
CA VAL A 107 1.48 -6.05 -11.56
C VAL A 107 0.05 -5.88 -11.02
N SER A 108 -0.80 -5.15 -11.73
CA SER A 108 -2.20 -4.95 -11.33
C SER A 108 -2.97 -6.28 -11.31
N GLY A 109 -2.76 -7.16 -12.29
CA GLY A 109 -3.36 -8.48 -12.35
C GLY A 109 -2.93 -9.36 -11.18
N PHE A 110 -1.64 -9.33 -10.83
CA PHE A 110 -1.11 -10.06 -9.67
C PHE A 110 -1.72 -9.57 -8.36
N ILE A 111 -1.88 -8.26 -8.17
CA ILE A 111 -2.55 -7.69 -7.00
C ILE A 111 -4.01 -8.17 -6.93
N ALA A 112 -4.74 -8.12 -8.06
CA ALA A 112 -6.12 -8.59 -8.12
C ALA A 112 -6.25 -10.08 -7.76
N LEU A 113 -5.34 -10.92 -8.25
CA LEU A 113 -5.27 -12.34 -7.94
C LEU A 113 -5.00 -12.57 -6.45
N ARG A 114 -4.02 -11.88 -5.86
CA ARG A 114 -3.73 -12.01 -4.42
C ARG A 114 -4.90 -11.64 -3.53
N ILE A 115 -5.70 -10.65 -3.93
CA ILE A 115 -6.92 -10.28 -3.19
C ILE A 115 -7.99 -11.37 -3.38
N LYS A 116 -8.25 -11.82 -4.61
CA LYS A 116 -9.26 -12.87 -4.88
C LYS A 116 -8.94 -14.22 -4.24
N LEU A 117 -7.67 -14.63 -4.24
CA LEU A 117 -7.20 -15.88 -3.65
C LEU A 117 -7.10 -15.82 -2.12
N GLY A 118 -7.47 -14.71 -1.49
CA GLY A 118 -7.52 -14.59 -0.03
C GLY A 118 -6.15 -14.39 0.66
N PHE A 119 -5.04 -14.31 -0.09
CA PHE A 119 -3.74 -14.02 0.50
C PHE A 119 -3.72 -12.67 1.23
N ALA A 120 -4.38 -11.65 0.66
CA ALA A 120 -4.53 -10.36 1.32
C ALA A 120 -5.42 -10.44 2.57
N ALA A 121 -6.39 -11.36 2.61
CA ALA A 121 -7.24 -11.57 3.78
C ALA A 121 -6.44 -12.15 4.94
N LYS A 122 -5.57 -13.14 4.68
CA LYS A 122 -4.67 -13.71 5.70
C LYS A 122 -3.75 -12.66 6.33
N ASP A 123 -3.16 -11.79 5.50
CA ASP A 123 -2.33 -10.69 5.99
C ASP A 123 -3.16 -9.69 6.83
N ASN A 124 -4.38 -9.39 6.39
CA ASN A 124 -5.33 -8.52 7.11
C ASN A 124 -5.76 -9.12 8.46
N ASP A 125 -6.04 -10.41 8.53
CA ASP A 125 -6.43 -11.09 9.77
C ASP A 125 -5.36 -10.98 10.85
N LYS A 126 -4.08 -11.08 10.45
CA LYS A 126 -2.95 -10.82 11.33
C LYS A 126 -2.99 -9.41 11.92
N PHE A 127 -3.17 -8.38 11.08
CA PHE A 127 -3.25 -7.00 11.55
C PHE A 127 -4.47 -6.74 12.44
N MET A 128 -5.62 -7.38 12.13
CA MET A 128 -6.82 -7.31 12.96
C MET A 128 -6.57 -7.91 14.34
N ALA A 129 -5.96 -9.10 14.41
CA ALA A 129 -5.62 -9.74 15.67
C ALA A 129 -4.65 -8.89 16.50
N GLU A 130 -3.60 -8.37 15.89
CA GLU A 130 -2.63 -7.48 16.55
C GLU A 130 -3.29 -6.18 17.08
N SER A 131 -4.21 -5.60 16.29
CA SER A 131 -4.97 -4.41 16.68
C SER A 131 -5.88 -4.67 17.87
N LYS A 132 -6.66 -5.77 17.83
CA LYS A 132 -7.51 -6.18 18.95
C LYS A 132 -6.70 -6.49 20.20
N ALA A 133 -5.54 -7.13 20.07
CA ALA A 133 -4.66 -7.42 21.19
C ALA A 133 -4.17 -6.13 21.87
N ARG A 134 -3.76 -5.10 21.10
CA ARG A 134 -3.37 -3.79 21.65
C ARG A 134 -4.54 -3.06 22.31
N LEU A 135 -5.70 -3.06 21.66
CA LEU A 135 -6.91 -2.42 22.20
C LEU A 135 -7.51 -3.16 23.40
N GLY A 136 -7.09 -4.41 23.64
CA GLY A 136 -7.39 -5.14 24.86
C GLY A 136 -6.69 -4.60 26.10
N ASP A 137 -5.62 -3.78 25.95
CA ASP A 137 -4.94 -3.11 27.06
C ASP A 137 -5.64 -1.77 27.39
N PRO A 138 -6.28 -1.65 28.57
CA PRO A 138 -6.96 -0.41 28.97
C PRO A 138 -6.03 0.81 29.00
N LYS A 139 -4.75 0.62 29.37
CA LYS A 139 -3.77 1.72 29.44
C LYS A 139 -3.47 2.27 28.06
N TYR A 140 -3.37 1.39 27.07
CA TYR A 140 -3.15 1.78 25.68
C TYR A 140 -4.33 2.58 25.12
N VAL A 141 -5.56 2.13 25.37
CA VAL A 141 -6.79 2.84 24.98
C VAL A 141 -6.87 4.21 25.63
N GLU A 142 -6.52 4.31 26.92
CA GLU A 142 -6.48 5.59 27.63
C GLU A 142 -5.44 6.55 27.01
N LYS A 143 -4.24 6.06 26.68
CA LYS A 143 -3.22 6.86 25.97
C LYS A 143 -3.75 7.35 24.62
N LEU A 144 -4.37 6.48 23.82
CA LEU A 144 -4.93 6.87 22.52
C LEU A 144 -5.96 8.00 22.66
N ARG A 145 -6.84 7.90 23.67
CA ARG A 145 -7.83 8.95 23.97
C ARG A 145 -7.16 10.26 24.39
N LYS A 146 -6.12 10.21 25.24
CA LYS A 146 -5.35 11.39 25.68
C LYS A 146 -4.69 12.12 24.51
N PHE A 147 -4.16 11.38 23.53
CA PHE A 147 -3.58 11.94 22.32
C PHE A 147 -4.64 12.43 21.30
N GLY A 148 -5.94 12.27 21.58
CA GLY A 148 -7.02 12.72 20.71
C GLY A 148 -7.29 11.80 19.52
N TYR A 149 -6.97 10.51 19.63
CA TYR A 149 -7.39 9.51 18.66
C TYR A 149 -8.89 9.20 18.84
N LYS A 150 -9.60 9.03 17.73
CA LYS A 150 -11.03 8.67 17.76
C LYS A 150 -11.12 7.15 17.93
N ILE A 151 -11.76 6.71 19.02
CA ILE A 151 -11.97 5.30 19.38
C ILE A 151 -13.48 5.08 19.46
#